data_AF-A0A833LPT7-F1
#
_entry.id   AF-A0A833LPT7-F1
#
_cell.length_a   1.000
_cell.length_b   1.000
_cell.length_c   1.000
_cell.angle_alpha   90.00
_cell.angle_beta   90.00
_cell.angle_gamma   90.00
#
_symmetry.space_group_name_H-M   'P 1'
#
loop_
_entity.id
_entity.type
_entity.pdbx_description
1 polymer ?
#
loop_
_entity_poly.entity_id
_entity_poly.type
_entity_poly.pdbx_seq_one_letter_code
_entity_poly.pdbx_strand_id
1 'polypeptide(L)' 'AKKFPTHKPTQDCANCKFFTAGSGEYGPCQLFPGKSVHAKGWCSAHADKA' A
#
# COMPACT_ATOMS: atom_id res chain seq x y z
N ALA A 1 17.87 -14.72 -3.96
CA ALA A 1 17.12 -14.05 -2.86
C ALA A 1 15.73 -13.69 -3.36
N LYS A 2 14.65 -14.00 -2.61
CA LYS A 2 13.31 -13.46 -2.95
C LYS A 2 13.41 -11.94 -2.90
N LYS A 3 12.97 -11.25 -3.96
CA LYS A 3 13.16 -9.80 -4.14
C LYS A 3 12.64 -8.96 -2.96
N PHE A 4 11.67 -9.49 -2.20
CA PHE A 4 11.08 -8.86 -1.02
C PHE A 4 10.95 -9.89 0.13
N PRO A 5 11.99 -10.08 0.95
CA PRO A 5 12.01 -11.11 1.99
C PRO A 5 11.05 -10.82 3.16
N THR A 6 10.63 -9.56 3.34
CA THR A 6 9.75 -9.10 4.42
C THR A 6 8.29 -8.94 4.00
N HIS A 7 7.95 -9.20 2.73
CA HIS A 7 6.59 -9.12 2.23
C HIS A 7 5.70 -10.19 2.88
N LYS A 8 4.59 -9.77 3.49
CA LYS A 8 3.57 -10.65 4.05
C LYS A 8 2.28 -10.57 3.23
N PRO A 9 1.54 -11.67 3.03
CA PRO A 9 0.25 -11.65 2.31
C PRO A 9 -0.81 -10.73 2.92
N THR A 10 -0.64 -10.37 4.19
CA THR A 10 -1.51 -9.44 4.92
C THR A 10 -1.20 -7.99 4.63
N GLN A 11 -0.11 -7.66 3.93
CA GLN A 11 0.25 -6.28 3.63
C GLN A 11 -0.44 -5.82 2.35
N ASP A 12 -1.23 -4.76 2.46
CA ASP A 12 -1.89 -4.13 1.33
C ASP A 12 -1.91 -2.61 1.47
N CYS A 13 -2.33 -1.90 0.42
CA CYS A 13 -2.45 -0.46 0.49
C CYS A 13 -3.46 -0.03 1.56
N ALA A 14 -4.56 -0.77 1.78
CA ALA A 14 -5.58 -0.43 2.77
C ALA A 14 -5.02 -0.34 4.20
N ASN A 15 -4.06 -1.18 4.57
CA ASN A 15 -3.36 -1.13 5.86
C ASN A 15 -1.98 -0.43 5.82
N CYS A 16 -1.64 0.24 4.73
CA CYS A 16 -0.40 1.00 4.59
C CYS A 16 -0.55 2.43 5.11
N LYS A 17 0.42 2.95 5.88
CA LYS A 17 0.42 4.32 6.42
C LYS A 17 0.38 5.44 5.37
N PHE A 18 0.81 5.14 4.15
CA PHE A 18 0.86 6.12 3.05
C PHE A 18 -0.41 6.19 2.22
N PHE A 19 -1.31 5.22 2.36
CA PHE A 19 -2.60 5.21 1.67
C PHE A 19 -3.62 6.00 2.48
N THR A 20 -4.19 7.01 1.84
CA THR A 20 -5.07 8.00 2.51
C THR A 20 -6.51 7.96 2.01
N ALA A 21 -6.87 7.05 1.11
CA ALA A 21 -8.28 6.78 0.86
C ALA A 21 -8.89 6.00 2.04
N GLY A 22 -10.18 6.25 2.27
CA GLY A 22 -11.01 5.47 3.18
C GLY A 22 -11.34 4.09 2.61
N SER A 23 -12.61 3.71 2.63
CA SER A 23 -13.11 2.40 2.17
C SER A 23 -13.21 2.22 0.65
N GLY A 24 -12.60 3.10 -0.14
CA GLY A 24 -12.64 3.04 -1.61
C GLY A 24 -11.71 1.96 -2.18
N GLU A 25 -12.07 1.39 -3.33
CA GLU A 25 -11.26 0.38 -4.04
C GLU A 25 -9.94 0.96 -4.57
N TYR A 26 -9.95 2.23 -4.98
CA TYR A 26 -8.77 2.97 -5.40
C TYR A 26 -8.62 4.26 -4.59
N GLY A 27 -7.38 4.68 -4.38
CA GLY A 27 -7.11 5.87 -3.62
C GLY A 27 -5.71 6.44 -3.78
N PRO A 28 -5.51 7.69 -3.31
CA PRO A 28 -4.20 8.31 -3.31
C PRO A 28 -3.23 7.58 -2.38
N CYS A 29 -1.97 7.51 -2.82
CA CYS A 29 -0.83 7.11 -2.00
C CYS A 29 0.19 8.24 -2.02
N GLN A 30 0.69 8.64 -0.85
CA GLN A 30 1.66 9.74 -0.72
C GLN A 30 2.94 9.53 -1.55
N LEU A 31 3.32 8.28 -1.80
CA LEU A 31 4.50 7.93 -2.60
C LEU A 31 4.25 8.04 -4.12
N PHE A 32 2.99 8.09 -4.55
CA PHE A 32 2.57 8.15 -5.95
C PHE A 32 1.68 9.39 -6.20
N PRO A 33 2.23 10.61 -6.11
CA PRO A 33 1.45 11.83 -6.28
C PRO A 33 0.81 11.90 -7.68
N GLY A 34 -0.47 12.30 -7.73
CA GLY A 34 -1.22 12.39 -8.99
C GLY A 34 -1.61 11.04 -9.61
N LYS A 35 -1.53 9.94 -8.85
CA LYS A 35 -1.97 8.60 -9.26
C LYS A 35 -2.80 7.96 -8.14
N SER A 36 -3.66 7.04 -8.53
CA SER A 36 -4.41 6.20 -7.62
C SER A 36 -3.82 4.79 -7.59
N VAL A 37 -3.78 4.18 -6.41
CA VAL A 37 -3.42 2.77 -6.22
C VAL A 37 -4.62 2.00 -5.70
N HIS A 38 -4.67 0.70 -6.00
CA HIS A 38 -5.75 -0.18 -5.53
C HIS A 38 -5.55 -0.53 -4.05
N ALA A 39 -6.60 -0.53 -3.25
CA ALA A 39 -6.58 -0.80 -1.81
C ALA A 39 -5.99 -2.19 -1.48
N LYS A 40 -6.25 -3.21 -2.32
CA LYS A 40 -5.64 -4.55 -2.21
C LYS A 40 -4.28 -4.70 -2.90
N GLY A 41 -3.73 -3.62 -3.45
CA GLY A 41 -2.41 -3.61 -4.06
C GLY A 41 -1.30 -3.65 -3.02
N TRP A 42 -0.08 -3.90 -3.44
CA TRP A 42 1.10 -3.88 -2.58
C TRP A 42 2.32 -3.31 -3.32
N CYS A 43 3.22 -2.66 -2.60
CA CYS A 43 4.52 -2.24 -3.13
C CYS A 43 5.61 -2.44 -2.07
N SER A 44 6.87 -2.45 -2.50
CA SER A 44 8.02 -2.70 -1.62
C SER A 44 8.23 -1.65 -0.54
N ALA A 45 7.60 -0.48 -0.65
CA ALA A 45 7.65 0.60 0.34
C ALA A 45 6.48 0.53 1.34
N HIS A 46 5.75 -0.59 1.40
CA HIS A 46 4.70 -0.81 2.38
C HIS A 46 5.22 -0.56 3.80
N ALA A 47 4.40 0.11 4.61
CA ALA A 47 4.64 0.31 6.02
C ALA A 47 3.30 0.25 6.74
N ASP A 48 3.20 -0.63 7.74
CA ASP A 48 1.99 -0.82 8.54
C ASP A 48 1.52 0.51 9.15
N LYS A 49 0.21 0.74 9.18
CA LYS A 49 -0.38 1.76 10.06
C LYS A 49 -0.09 1.33 11.51
N ALA A 50 0.52 2.23 12.29
CA ALA A 50 0.68 2.04 13.73
C ALA A 50 -0.69 2.05 14.42
#